data_AF-A0A933JR76-F1
#
_entry.id   AF-A0A933JR76-F1
#
_cell.length_a   1.000
_cell.length_b   1.000
_cell.length_c   1.000
_cell.angle_alpha   90.00
_cell.angle_beta   90.00
_cell.angle_gamma   90.00
#
_symmetry.space_group_name_H-M   'P 1'
#
loop_
_entity.id
_entity.type
_entity.pdbx_description
1 polymer ?
#
loop_
_entity_poly.entity_id
_entity_poly.type
_entity_poly.pdbx_seq_one_letter_code
_entity_poly.pdbx_strand_id
1 'polypeptide(L)'
;MKSTVLLAVPIMLTSGLALANPAEGELIFKQKCAACHTIGGGKLVGPDLKGVAARREKAWLRRQIREPDKLIAEGDPIATQLVKEVGLAMVPLGLSESEIESVISFFEGSAGQVEVAAGVPSEYLPSLLAGIMAALGLTGLALRFGNKQVDVRPGRPA
;
A
#
# COMPACT_ATOMS: atom_id res chain seq x y z
N MET A 1 -54.98 20.21 -32.19
CA MET A 1 -54.11 19.02 -32.03
C MET A 1 -52.67 19.48 -31.93
N LYS A 2 -52.16 19.71 -30.73
CA LYS A 2 -50.74 20.01 -30.44
C LYS A 2 -50.41 19.27 -29.16
N SER A 3 -49.84 18.07 -29.28
CA SER A 3 -49.45 17.25 -28.14
C SER A 3 -47.93 17.32 -28.01
N THR A 4 -47.46 18.16 -27.12
CA THR A 4 -46.04 18.27 -26.75
C THR A 4 -45.75 17.17 -25.74
N VAL A 5 -45.02 16.14 -26.16
CA VAL A 5 -44.52 15.08 -25.27
C VAL A 5 -43.22 15.59 -24.65
N LEU A 6 -43.28 16.00 -23.38
CA LEU A 6 -42.09 16.23 -22.55
C LEU A 6 -41.49 14.87 -22.17
N LEU A 7 -40.35 14.51 -22.77
CA LEU A 7 -39.48 13.47 -22.23
C LEU A 7 -38.80 14.03 -20.97
N ALA A 8 -39.26 13.59 -19.80
CA ALA A 8 -38.51 13.74 -18.56
C ALA A 8 -37.30 12.80 -18.60
N VAL A 9 -36.11 13.35 -18.84
CA VAL A 9 -34.84 12.64 -18.65
C VAL A 9 -34.58 12.58 -17.15
N PRO A 10 -34.50 11.40 -16.51
CA PRO A 10 -34.12 11.33 -15.12
C PRO A 10 -32.67 11.79 -14.99
N ILE A 11 -32.46 12.92 -14.32
CA ILE A 11 -31.15 13.40 -13.91
C ILE A 11 -30.61 12.37 -12.92
N MET A 12 -29.75 11.48 -13.41
CA MET A 12 -28.92 10.61 -12.58
C MET A 12 -28.08 11.51 -11.68
N LEU A 13 -28.44 11.56 -10.41
CA LEU A 13 -27.72 12.27 -9.36
C LEU A 13 -26.34 11.61 -9.28
N THR A 14 -25.34 12.26 -9.86
CA THR A 14 -23.94 11.81 -9.76
C THR A 14 -23.55 11.92 -8.29
N SER A 15 -23.60 10.80 -7.56
CA SER A 15 -22.96 10.68 -6.26
C SER A 15 -21.52 11.13 -6.42
N GLY A 16 -21.17 12.27 -5.83
CA GLY A 16 -19.78 12.72 -5.80
C GLY A 16 -18.94 11.62 -5.16
N LEU A 17 -17.94 11.13 -5.90
CA LEU A 17 -16.92 10.28 -5.31
C LEU A 17 -16.27 11.10 -4.19
N ALA A 18 -16.58 10.75 -2.94
CA ALA A 18 -15.78 11.19 -1.81
C ALA A 18 -14.41 10.55 -1.97
N LEU A 19 -13.46 11.29 -2.53
CA LEU A 19 -12.08 10.86 -2.66
C LEU A 19 -11.46 10.87 -1.25
N ALA A 20 -10.74 9.81 -0.92
CA ALA A 20 -9.98 9.75 0.32
C ALA A 20 -9.01 10.94 0.41
N ASN A 21 -9.01 11.64 1.55
CA ASN A 21 -8.17 12.80 1.79
C ASN A 21 -7.16 12.49 2.92
N PRO A 22 -5.86 12.31 2.62
CA PRO A 22 -4.88 11.95 3.64
C PRO A 22 -4.68 13.04 4.71
N ALA A 23 -4.92 14.32 4.40
CA ALA A 23 -4.83 15.39 5.40
C ALA A 23 -6.00 15.33 6.40
N GLU A 24 -7.19 14.96 5.93
CA GLU A 24 -8.33 14.67 6.79
C GLU A 24 -8.06 13.41 7.64
N GLY A 25 -7.48 12.37 7.03
CA GLY A 25 -7.06 11.15 7.73
C GLY A 25 -6.07 11.44 8.86
N GLU A 26 -5.11 12.33 8.63
CA GLU A 26 -4.17 12.77 9.68
C GLU A 26 -4.88 13.48 10.83
N LEU A 27 -5.86 14.35 10.53
CA LEU A 27 -6.65 15.02 11.55
C LEU A 27 -7.45 14.03 12.39
N ILE A 28 -8.12 13.06 11.74
CA ILE A 28 -8.87 12.00 12.42
C ILE A 28 -7.92 11.16 13.28
N PHE A 29 -6.74 10.80 12.76
CA PHE A 29 -5.74 10.07 13.53
C PHE A 29 -5.39 10.81 14.83
N LYS A 30 -5.08 12.11 14.74
CA LYS A 30 -4.76 12.95 15.91
C LYS A 30 -5.91 13.00 16.93
N GLN A 31 -7.15 13.04 16.47
CA GLN A 31 -8.33 13.18 17.33
C GLN A 31 -8.84 11.86 17.93
N LYS A 32 -8.71 10.75 17.19
CA LYS A 32 -9.41 9.49 17.49
C LYS A 32 -8.48 8.30 17.70
N CYS A 33 -7.24 8.36 17.22
CA CYS A 33 -6.32 7.21 17.23
C CYS A 33 -5.09 7.44 18.12
N ALA A 34 -4.57 8.68 18.15
CA ALA A 34 -3.31 9.03 18.81
C ALA A 34 -3.31 8.86 20.34
N ALA A 35 -4.48 8.75 20.96
CA ALA A 35 -4.61 8.43 22.38
C ALA A 35 -4.14 6.99 22.70
N CYS A 36 -4.18 6.08 21.72
CA CYS A 36 -3.84 4.68 21.90
C CYS A 36 -2.70 4.20 21.01
N HIS A 37 -2.48 4.83 19.86
CA HIS A 37 -1.52 4.40 18.86
C HIS A 37 -0.45 5.46 18.58
N THR A 38 0.73 4.99 18.21
CA THR A 38 1.79 5.84 17.65
C THR A 38 2.01 5.52 16.17
N ILE A 39 2.80 6.35 15.50
CA ILE A 39 3.40 6.07 14.19
C ILE A 39 4.91 6.20 14.37
N GLY A 40 5.61 5.07 14.49
CA GLY A 40 7.06 4.99 14.62
C GLY A 40 7.57 5.22 16.03
N GLY A 41 6.67 5.36 17.01
CA GLY A 41 6.98 5.56 18.42
C GLY A 41 6.91 4.27 19.26
N GLY A 42 6.64 3.12 18.64
CA GLY A 42 6.45 1.86 19.35
C GLY A 42 5.06 1.71 20.00
N LYS A 43 4.90 0.68 20.83
CA LYS A 43 3.62 0.37 21.51
C LYS A 43 3.30 1.47 22.53
N LEU A 44 2.05 1.93 22.54
CA LEU A 44 1.50 2.83 23.57
C LEU A 44 0.44 2.08 24.38
N VAL A 45 -0.83 2.17 23.98
CA VAL A 45 -1.90 1.29 24.46
C VAL A 45 -2.08 0.17 23.44
N GLY A 46 -2.30 0.54 22.18
CA GLY A 46 -2.28 -0.35 21.04
C GLY A 46 -0.88 -0.47 20.38
N PRO A 47 -0.73 -1.37 19.40
CA PRO A 47 0.50 -1.51 18.63
C PRO A 47 0.81 -0.27 17.77
N ASP A 48 2.08 -0.12 17.39
CA ASP A 48 2.51 0.93 16.47
C ASP A 48 1.90 0.74 15.06
N LEU A 49 1.41 1.83 14.47
CA LEU A 49 0.77 1.84 13.15
C LEU A 49 1.73 2.20 12.02
N LYS A 50 3.02 2.48 12.28
CA LYS A 50 4.01 2.70 11.22
C LYS A 50 3.98 1.56 10.22
N GLY A 51 3.70 1.83 8.94
CA GLY A 51 3.66 0.82 7.88
C GLY A 51 2.50 -0.17 7.97
N VAL A 52 1.45 0.09 8.76
CA VAL A 52 0.31 -0.82 8.92
C VAL A 52 -0.41 -1.09 7.60
N ALA A 53 -0.50 -0.09 6.72
CA ALA A 53 -1.10 -0.21 5.38
C ALA A 53 -0.35 -1.19 4.46
N ALA A 54 0.95 -1.41 4.69
CA ALA A 54 1.73 -2.41 3.97
C ALA A 54 1.64 -3.81 4.59
N ARG A 55 1.36 -3.91 5.90
CA ARG A 55 1.28 -5.18 6.64
C ARG A 55 -0.09 -5.87 6.59
N ARG A 56 -1.13 -5.14 6.23
CA ARG A 56 -2.53 -5.59 6.32
C ARG A 56 -3.30 -5.19 5.09
N GLU A 57 -4.21 -6.06 4.68
CA GLU A 57 -5.11 -5.76 3.58
C GLU A 57 -6.02 -4.59 3.93
N LYS A 58 -6.24 -3.71 2.95
CA LYS A 58 -7.10 -2.54 3.09
C LYS A 58 -8.52 -2.90 3.56
N ALA A 59 -9.07 -4.01 3.06
CA ALA A 59 -10.39 -4.47 3.48
C ALA A 59 -10.44 -4.87 4.96
N TRP A 60 -9.40 -5.53 5.45
CA TRP A 60 -9.27 -5.88 6.87
C TRP A 60 -9.11 -4.62 7.73
N LEU A 61 -8.28 -3.66 7.31
CA LEU A 61 -8.12 -2.38 8.02
C LEU A 61 -9.44 -1.62 8.16
N ARG A 62 -10.24 -1.58 7.08
CA ARG A 62 -11.56 -0.94 7.10
C ARG A 62 -12.46 -1.57 8.17
N ARG A 63 -12.52 -2.90 8.20
CA ARG A 63 -13.33 -3.61 9.20
C ARG A 63 -12.79 -3.43 10.61
N GLN A 64 -11.47 -3.49 10.80
CA GLN A 64 -10.83 -3.32 12.11
C GLN A 64 -11.08 -1.91 12.69
N ILE A 65 -11.15 -0.89 11.84
CA ILE A 65 -11.47 0.49 12.27
C ILE A 65 -12.97 0.66 12.54
N ARG A 66 -13.82 0.03 11.72
CA ARG A 66 -15.29 0.20 11.77
C ARG A 66 -15.96 -0.63 12.87
N GLU A 67 -15.62 -1.91 12.94
CA GLU A 67 -16.31 -2.95 13.71
C GLU A 67 -15.33 -3.99 14.29
N PRO A 68 -14.36 -3.55 15.11
CA PRO A 68 -13.36 -4.43 15.72
C PRO A 68 -13.98 -5.56 16.57
N ASP A 69 -15.08 -5.27 17.25
CA ASP A 69 -15.86 -6.18 18.07
C ASP A 69 -16.46 -7.33 17.25
N LYS A 70 -17.00 -7.04 16.07
CA LYS A 70 -17.53 -8.07 15.18
C LYS A 70 -16.44 -8.95 14.59
N LEU A 71 -15.31 -8.37 14.19
CA LEU A 71 -14.15 -9.16 13.73
C LEU A 71 -13.70 -10.17 14.80
N ILE A 72 -13.66 -9.76 16.06
CA ILE A 72 -13.31 -10.65 17.18
C ILE A 72 -14.40 -11.71 17.39
N ALA A 73 -15.67 -11.33 17.37
CA ALA A 73 -16.79 -12.26 17.54
C ALA A 73 -16.89 -13.31 16.41
N GLU A 74 -16.49 -12.94 15.20
CA GLU A 74 -16.36 -13.83 14.04
C GLU A 74 -15.13 -14.75 14.13
N GLY A 75 -14.26 -14.54 15.12
CA GLY A 75 -13.05 -15.34 15.33
C GLY A 75 -11.92 -15.01 14.36
N ASP A 76 -11.84 -13.78 13.86
CA ASP A 76 -10.71 -13.36 13.02
C ASP A 76 -9.38 -13.63 13.76
N PRO A 77 -8.46 -14.41 13.18
CA PRO A 77 -7.27 -14.86 13.88
C PRO A 77 -6.34 -13.71 14.23
N ILE A 78 -6.29 -12.65 13.41
CA ILE A 78 -5.43 -11.49 13.64
C ILE A 78 -6.02 -10.65 14.78
N ALA A 79 -7.31 -10.32 14.71
CA ALA A 79 -7.98 -9.54 15.75
C ALA A 79 -7.94 -10.25 17.11
N THR A 80 -8.20 -11.55 17.13
CA THR A 80 -8.16 -12.36 18.37
C THR A 80 -6.76 -12.41 18.96
N GLN A 81 -5.73 -12.59 18.12
CA GLN A 81 -4.33 -12.57 18.56
C GLN A 81 -3.93 -11.20 19.11
N LEU A 82 -4.33 -10.10 18.46
CA LEU A 82 -4.05 -8.75 18.94
C LEU A 82 -4.68 -8.50 20.32
N VAL A 83 -5.92 -8.95 20.54
CA VAL A 83 -6.56 -8.84 21.87
C VAL A 83 -5.77 -9.61 22.92
N LYS A 84 -5.25 -10.80 22.60
CA LYS A 84 -4.43 -11.59 23.51
C LYS A 84 -3.09 -10.92 23.84
N GLU A 85 -2.45 -10.28 22.86
CA GLU A 85 -1.16 -9.58 23.03
C GLU A 85 -1.28 -8.24 23.76
N VAL A 86 -2.38 -7.52 23.51
CA VAL A 86 -2.60 -6.19 24.07
C VAL A 86 -3.37 -6.25 25.39
N GLY A 87 -4.24 -7.25 25.56
CA GLY A 87 -5.11 -7.42 26.73
C GLY A 87 -6.41 -6.62 26.66
N LEU A 88 -6.64 -5.87 25.57
CA LEU A 88 -7.84 -5.07 25.35
C LEU A 88 -8.26 -5.10 23.88
N ALA A 89 -9.57 -5.05 23.64
CA ALA A 89 -10.12 -4.89 22.31
C ALA A 89 -10.16 -3.40 21.92
N MET A 90 -9.88 -3.12 20.65
CA MET A 90 -10.09 -1.79 20.09
C MET A 90 -11.59 -1.47 20.11
N VAL A 91 -11.94 -0.22 20.46
CA VAL A 91 -13.32 0.24 20.48
C VAL A 91 -13.75 0.73 19.08
N PRO A 92 -15.03 0.56 18.69
CA PRO A 92 -15.57 1.21 17.50
C PRO A 92 -15.50 2.74 17.62
N LEU A 93 -14.97 3.42 16.60
CA LEU A 93 -14.73 4.87 16.63
C LEU A 93 -15.89 5.70 16.07
N GLY A 94 -16.90 5.06 15.46
CA GLY A 94 -18.05 5.72 14.85
C GLY A 94 -17.74 6.50 13.58
N LEU A 95 -16.64 6.15 12.90
CA LEU A 95 -16.24 6.79 11.63
C LEU A 95 -17.15 6.33 10.48
N SER A 96 -17.47 7.26 9.59
CA SER A 96 -18.09 6.99 8.30
C SER A 96 -17.13 6.32 7.33
N GLU A 97 -17.64 5.72 6.26
CA GLU A 97 -16.81 5.06 5.25
C GLU A 97 -15.78 6.00 4.62
N SER A 98 -16.16 7.25 4.33
CA SER A 98 -15.24 8.24 3.76
C SER A 98 -14.13 8.61 4.73
N GLU A 99 -14.44 8.77 6.03
CA GLU A 99 -13.45 9.05 7.06
C GLU A 99 -12.46 7.88 7.23
N ILE A 100 -12.96 6.64 7.19
CA ILE A 100 -12.11 5.45 7.26
C ILE A 100 -11.17 5.38 6.06
N GLU A 101 -11.67 5.66 4.85
CA GLU A 101 -10.84 5.68 3.65
C GLU A 101 -9.80 6.80 3.70
N SER A 102 -10.14 7.99 4.21
CA SER A 102 -9.20 9.08 4.49
C SER A 102 -8.11 8.66 5.49
N VAL A 103 -8.47 7.97 6.58
CA VAL A 103 -7.50 7.45 7.58
C VAL A 103 -6.58 6.38 6.98
N ILE A 104 -7.12 5.45 6.20
CA ILE A 104 -6.29 4.43 5.53
C ILE A 104 -5.35 5.09 4.52
N SER A 105 -5.81 6.08 3.75
CA SER A 105 -4.96 6.85 2.84
C SER A 105 -3.84 7.59 3.58
N PHE A 106 -4.11 8.10 4.79
CA PHE A 106 -3.07 8.63 5.67
C PHE A 106 -2.08 7.55 6.13
N PHE A 107 -2.53 6.33 6.45
CA PHE A 107 -1.62 5.21 6.77
C PHE A 107 -0.74 4.79 5.59
N GLU A 108 -1.28 4.84 4.36
CA GLU A 108 -0.52 4.61 3.13
C GLU A 108 0.53 5.70 2.90
N GLY A 109 0.20 6.98 3.14
CA GLY A 109 1.14 8.10 3.02
C GLY A 109 2.21 8.13 4.12
N SER A 110 1.85 7.79 5.36
CA SER A 110 2.78 7.67 6.49
C SER A 110 3.65 6.41 6.42
N ALA A 111 3.29 5.42 5.58
CA ALA A 111 4.19 4.35 5.19
C ALA A 111 5.42 4.88 4.43
N GLY A 112 5.41 6.13 3.96
CA GLY A 112 6.56 6.84 3.40
C GLY A 112 7.66 7.21 4.40
N GLN A 113 7.52 6.88 5.69
CA GLN A 113 8.65 6.80 6.64
C GLN A 113 9.22 5.38 6.78
N VAL A 114 8.77 4.46 5.94
CA VAL A 114 9.59 3.35 5.48
C VAL A 114 10.30 3.88 4.25
N GLU A 115 11.59 4.22 4.40
CA GLU A 115 12.51 4.15 3.27
C GLU A 115 12.31 2.77 2.66
N VAL A 116 11.51 2.68 1.60
CA VAL A 116 11.77 1.67 0.59
C VAL A 116 13.12 2.11 0.07
N ALA A 117 14.17 1.47 0.56
CA ALA A 117 15.53 1.79 0.21
C ALA A 117 15.69 1.51 -1.30
N ALA A 118 15.38 2.53 -2.09
CA ALA A 118 15.90 2.71 -3.44
C ALA A 118 17.42 3.02 -3.40
N GLY A 119 18.03 2.97 -2.22
CA GLY A 119 19.46 2.91 -2.01
C GLY A 119 19.87 1.52 -1.53
N VAL A 120 20.80 0.90 -2.24
CA VAL A 120 21.54 -0.26 -1.74
C VAL A 120 22.29 0.19 -0.48
N PRO A 121 22.19 -0.52 0.67
CA PRO A 121 22.93 -0.13 1.87
C PRO A 121 24.42 -0.04 1.56
N SER A 122 25.13 0.97 2.09
CA SER A 122 26.54 1.25 1.77
C SER A 122 27.47 0.05 1.99
N GLU A 123 27.08 -0.87 2.87
CA GLU A 123 27.76 -2.14 3.13
C GLU A 123 27.79 -3.07 1.91
N TYR A 124 26.80 -3.00 1.01
CA TYR A 124 26.70 -3.81 -0.20
C TYR A 124 27.31 -3.13 -1.44
N LEU A 125 27.67 -1.85 -1.35
CA LEU A 125 28.33 -1.11 -2.42
C LEU A 125 29.62 -1.79 -2.93
N PRO A 126 30.54 -2.28 -2.09
CA PRO A 126 31.73 -2.99 -2.58
C PRO A 126 31.36 -4.29 -3.31
N SER A 127 30.37 -5.05 -2.84
CA SER A 127 29.92 -6.29 -3.48
C SER A 127 29.23 -6.03 -4.81
N LEU A 128 28.43 -4.97 -4.90
CA LEU A 128 27.75 -4.58 -6.13
C LEU A 128 28.75 -4.10 -7.20
N LEU A 129 29.72 -3.27 -6.81
CA LEU A 129 30.80 -2.82 -7.71
C LEU A 129 31.63 -4.01 -8.19
N ALA A 130 31.97 -4.96 -7.32
CA ALA A 130 32.68 -6.19 -7.70
C ALA A 130 31.87 -7.02 -8.71
N GLY A 131 30.55 -7.17 -8.49
CA GLY A 131 29.66 -7.88 -9.40
C GLY A 131 29.54 -7.23 -10.77
N ILE A 132 29.38 -5.90 -10.81
CA ILE A 132 29.32 -5.13 -12.07
C ILE A 132 30.64 -5.24 -12.83
N MET A 133 31.79 -5.11 -12.14
CA MET A 133 33.10 -5.25 -12.76
C MET A 133 33.34 -6.65 -13.32
N ALA A 134 32.91 -7.70 -12.61
CA ALA A 134 32.98 -9.07 -13.09
C ALA A 134 32.11 -9.29 -14.34
N ALA A 135 30.87 -8.78 -14.35
CA ALA A 135 29.96 -8.89 -15.48
C ALA A 135 30.48 -8.17 -16.73
N LEU A 136 31.00 -6.95 -16.57
CA LEU A 136 31.62 -6.18 -17.65
C LEU A 136 32.90 -6.85 -18.17
N GLY A 137 33.73 -7.38 -17.27
CA GLY A 137 34.94 -8.12 -17.61
C GLY A 137 34.64 -9.38 -18.42
N LEU A 138 33.67 -10.19 -17.99
CA LEU A 138 33.25 -11.40 -18.69
C LEU A 138 32.64 -11.08 -20.07
N THR A 139 31.84 -10.01 -20.16
CA THR A 139 31.25 -9.55 -21.43
C THR A 139 32.33 -9.06 -22.38
N GLY A 140 33.29 -8.25 -21.89
CA GLY A 140 34.41 -7.76 -22.69
C GLY A 140 35.31 -8.90 -23.19
N LEU A 141 35.55 -9.91 -22.35
CA LEU A 141 36.29 -11.11 -22.72
C LEU A 141 35.56 -11.92 -23.80
N ALA A 142 34.25 -12.13 -23.63
CA ALA A 142 33.42 -12.83 -24.61
C ALA A 142 33.38 -12.11 -25.97
N LEU A 143 33.34 -10.77 -25.99
CA LEU A 143 33.38 -9.99 -27.22
C LEU A 143 34.77 -9.99 -27.88
N ARG A 144 35.85 -10.02 -27.09
CA ARG A 144 37.23 -10.09 -27.59
C ARG A 144 37.59 -11.44 -28.20
N PHE A 145 37.09 -12.54 -27.62
CA PHE A 145 37.39 -13.90 -28.09
C PHE A 145 36.28 -14.49 -28.98
N GLY A 146 35.09 -13.88 -28.99
CA GLY A 146 33.95 -14.29 -29.80
C GLY A 146 33.92 -13.70 -31.20
N ASN A 147 35.00 -13.82 -31.98
CA ASN A 147 34.92 -13.54 -33.41
C ASN A 147 34.20 -14.71 -34.12
N LYS A 148 32.87 -14.76 -34.03
CA LYS A 148 32.07 -15.71 -34.83
C LYS A 148 32.06 -15.21 -36.27
N GLN A 149 32.74 -15.93 -37.16
CA GLN A 149 32.50 -15.82 -38.59
C GLN A 149 31.05 -16.25 -38.86
N VAL A 150 30.18 -15.29 -39.11
CA VAL A 150 28.79 -15.53 -39.51
C VAL A 150 28.81 -15.79 -41.00
N ASP A 151 28.73 -17.07 -41.39
CA ASP A 151 28.52 -17.43 -42.79
C ASP A 151 27.08 -17.06 -43.18
N VAL A 152 26.94 -16.05 -44.03
CA VAL A 152 25.65 -15.58 -44.51
C VAL A 152 25.21 -16.52 -45.62
N ARG A 153 24.35 -17.49 -45.27
CA ARG A 153 23.74 -18.40 -46.26
C ARG A 153 22.97 -17.56 -47.29
N PRO A 154 23.35 -17.59 -48.58
CA PRO A 154 22.63 -16.85 -49.60
C PRO A 154 21.18 -17.35 -49.65
N GLY A 155 20.23 -16.41 -49.60
CA GLY A 155 18.80 -16.71 -49.68
C GLY A 155 18.47 -17.47 -50.95
N ARG A 156 17.69 -18.54 -50.81
CA ARG A 156 17.20 -19.34 -51.94
C ARG A 156 16.21 -18.48 -52.76
N PRO A 157 16.42 -18.28 -54.08
CA PRO A 157 15.42 -17.61 -54.90
C PRO A 157 14.14 -18.45 -55.00
N ALA A 158 13.00 -17.75 -55.09
CA ALA A 158 11.65 -18.28 -55.18
C ALA A 158 11.36 -18.97 -56.52
#